data_AF-A0A7S1L4D6-F1
#
_entry.id   AF-A0A7S1L4D6-F1
#
_cell.length_a   1.000
_cell.length_b   1.000
_cell.length_c   1.000
_cell.angle_alpha   90.00
_cell.angle_beta   90.00
_cell.angle_gamma   90.00
#
_symmetry.space_group_name_H-M   'P 1'
#
loop_
_entity.id
_entity.type
_entity.pdbx_description
1 polymer ?
#
loop_
_entity_poly.entity_id
_entity_poly.type
_entity_poly.pdbx_seq_one_letter_code
_entity_poly.pdbx_strand_id
1 'polypeptide(L)'
;GEQGGQALQPSAHDSEPAAGEHVCTIAAGALCSGAAYGLCRVMLSSERTEDAVDMVHSLATSSTALYGLANMERHPLHGRALPAHLASGRGPVAKMFALSLGYFAADFVKIAVDILVRGKFPNLWAGRLAHHTVQLGANWPGIFCKGKPREQTLAWRSVLCMAYVAEVSSIFLRMSNLVRQGPPGVRGLRLRQAVNWALVASFFGSRIVNFAFAIAMFLQAKPVLPPTLFRLGAAVQASGYALSAVWFTKILRIALKTTSQAMVPSIEC
;
A
#
# COMPACT_ATOMS: atom_id res chain seq x y z
N GLY A 1 -49.77 -15.77 16.95
CA GLY A 1 -48.78 -15.51 15.90
C GLY A 1 -47.42 -15.82 16.46
N GLU A 2 -46.92 -17.03 16.17
CA GLU A 2 -45.69 -17.56 16.73
C GLU A 2 -44.50 -16.72 16.25
N GLN A 3 -43.85 -16.04 17.20
CA GLN A 3 -42.53 -15.46 17.00
C GLN A 3 -41.56 -16.62 16.82
N GLY A 4 -41.32 -17.00 15.57
CA GLY A 4 -40.28 -17.94 15.20
C GLY A 4 -38.94 -17.39 15.67
N GLY A 5 -38.50 -17.89 16.83
CA GLY A 5 -37.14 -17.73 17.31
C GLY A 5 -36.21 -18.30 16.27
N GLN A 6 -35.69 -17.43 15.39
CA GLN A 6 -34.44 -17.70 14.71
C GLN A 6 -33.40 -17.83 15.81
N ALA A 7 -33.18 -19.07 16.25
CA ALA A 7 -31.97 -19.45 16.93
C ALA A 7 -30.83 -18.82 16.14
N LEU A 8 -30.12 -17.89 16.77
CA LEU A 8 -28.83 -17.40 16.31
C LEU A 8 -28.00 -18.66 16.08
N GLN A 9 -28.01 -19.17 14.84
CA GLN A 9 -27.02 -20.16 14.43
C GLN A 9 -25.70 -19.55 14.83
N PRO A 10 -24.85 -20.26 15.60
CA PRO A 10 -23.53 -19.76 15.95
C PRO A 10 -22.89 -19.38 14.62
N SER A 11 -22.83 -18.06 14.34
CA SER A 11 -22.46 -17.55 13.03
C SER A 11 -21.13 -18.19 12.73
N ALA A 12 -21.09 -19.09 11.73
CA ALA A 12 -19.96 -19.97 11.44
C ALA A 12 -18.70 -19.20 11.75
N HIS A 13 -18.14 -19.49 12.93
CA HIS A 13 -17.14 -18.63 13.53
C HIS A 13 -15.99 -18.70 12.57
N ASP A 14 -15.76 -17.62 11.81
CA ASP A 14 -14.62 -17.48 10.91
C ASP A 14 -13.37 -17.59 11.79
N SER A 15 -12.94 -18.84 11.99
CA SER A 15 -11.84 -19.18 12.86
C SER A 15 -10.62 -18.45 12.29
N GLU A 16 -10.07 -17.49 13.03
CA GLU A 16 -8.85 -16.83 12.59
C GLU A 16 -7.81 -17.91 12.26
N PRO A 17 -7.20 -17.86 11.05
CA PRO A 17 -6.36 -18.93 10.56
C PRO A 17 -5.17 -19.17 11.50
N ALA A 18 -4.56 -20.35 11.40
CA ALA A 18 -3.33 -20.62 12.13
C ALA A 18 -2.20 -19.69 11.64
N ALA A 19 -1.25 -19.35 12.50
CA ALA A 19 -0.09 -18.56 12.09
C ALA A 19 0.67 -19.20 10.91
N GLY A 20 0.71 -20.55 10.87
CA GLY A 20 1.28 -21.30 9.74
C GLY A 20 0.59 -21.01 8.40
N GLU A 21 -0.75 -20.87 8.37
CA GLU A 21 -1.47 -20.53 7.13
C GLU A 21 -1.09 -19.13 6.61
N HIS A 22 -0.91 -18.17 7.52
CA HIS A 22 -0.41 -16.84 7.17
C HIS A 22 1.02 -16.90 6.65
N VAL A 23 1.90 -17.68 7.29
CA VAL A 23 3.29 -17.88 6.82
C VAL A 23 3.31 -18.49 5.41
N CYS A 24 2.47 -19.49 5.13
CA CYS A 24 2.32 -20.05 3.78
C CYS A 24 1.88 -18.99 2.77
N THR A 25 0.94 -18.11 3.13
CA THR A 25 0.49 -17.02 2.27
C THR A 25 1.59 -15.98 2.02
N ILE A 26 2.37 -15.64 3.05
CA ILE A 26 3.54 -14.75 2.94
C ILE A 26 4.59 -15.36 2.02
N ALA A 27 4.91 -16.65 2.20
CA ALA A 27 5.86 -17.37 1.36
C ALA A 27 5.38 -17.40 -0.10
N ALA A 28 4.09 -17.63 -0.35
CA ALA A 28 3.52 -17.55 -1.69
C ALA A 28 3.67 -16.14 -2.29
N GLY A 29 3.42 -15.09 -1.52
CA GLY A 29 3.65 -13.70 -1.96
C GLY A 29 5.11 -13.42 -2.34
N ALA A 30 6.05 -13.93 -1.55
CA ALA A 30 7.49 -13.80 -1.81
C ALA A 30 7.92 -14.57 -3.07
N LEU A 31 7.44 -15.80 -3.25
CA LEU A 31 7.73 -16.62 -4.43
C LEU A 31 7.16 -16.00 -5.71
N CYS A 32 5.89 -15.56 -5.69
CA CYS A 32 5.27 -14.89 -6.83
C CYS A 32 6.02 -13.60 -7.20
N SER A 33 6.44 -12.82 -6.20
CA SER A 33 7.19 -11.57 -6.42
C SER A 33 8.60 -11.86 -6.95
N GLY A 34 9.30 -12.85 -6.40
CA GLY A 34 10.60 -13.30 -6.89
C GLY A 34 10.55 -13.79 -8.33
N ALA A 35 9.53 -14.59 -8.68
CA ALA A 35 9.29 -15.04 -10.05
C ALA A 35 9.01 -13.86 -10.99
N ALA A 36 8.17 -12.90 -10.58
CA ALA A 36 7.90 -11.69 -11.36
C ALA A 36 9.17 -10.86 -11.60
N TYR A 37 9.98 -10.62 -10.56
CA TYR A 37 11.29 -9.97 -10.71
C TYR A 37 12.20 -10.73 -11.68
N GLY A 38 12.28 -12.06 -11.55
CA GLY A 38 13.08 -12.91 -12.43
C GLY A 38 12.67 -12.79 -13.90
N LEU A 39 11.38 -12.98 -14.19
CA LEU A 39 10.81 -12.91 -15.53
C LEU A 39 10.97 -11.51 -16.16
N CYS A 40 10.60 -10.46 -15.43
CA CYS A 40 10.74 -9.09 -15.92
C CYS A 40 12.19 -8.73 -16.22
N ARG A 41 13.15 -9.22 -15.42
CA ARG A 41 14.58 -8.94 -15.61
C ARG A 41 15.18 -9.57 -16.87
N VAL A 42 14.53 -10.58 -17.45
CA VAL A 42 14.92 -11.13 -18.77
C VAL A 42 14.62 -10.12 -19.88
N MET A 43 13.57 -9.32 -19.73
CA MET A 43 13.04 -8.46 -20.79
C MET A 43 13.30 -6.96 -20.58
N LEU A 44 13.55 -6.55 -19.33
CA LEU A 44 13.61 -5.16 -18.92
C LEU A 44 14.92 -4.85 -18.20
N SER A 45 15.34 -3.58 -18.23
CA SER A 45 16.42 -3.10 -17.36
C SER A 45 16.05 -3.31 -15.88
N SER A 46 17.04 -3.27 -14.98
CA SER A 46 16.78 -3.41 -13.54
C SER A 46 15.76 -2.39 -13.03
N GLU A 47 15.90 -1.12 -13.46
CA GLU A 47 14.98 -0.05 -13.04
C GLU A 47 13.56 -0.28 -13.55
N ARG A 48 13.40 -0.64 -14.83
CA ARG A 48 12.08 -0.90 -15.42
C ARG A 48 11.43 -2.16 -14.86
N THR A 49 12.24 -3.17 -14.53
CA THR A 49 11.78 -4.39 -13.84
C THR A 49 11.16 -4.04 -12.50
N GLU A 50 11.85 -3.21 -11.71
CA GLU A 50 11.34 -2.76 -10.42
C GLU A 50 10.06 -1.95 -10.57
N ASP A 51 10.04 -0.97 -11.46
CA ASP A 51 8.84 -0.15 -11.64
C ASP A 51 7.65 -0.99 -12.14
N ALA A 52 7.87 -2.00 -12.99
CA ALA A 52 6.82 -2.89 -13.47
C ALA A 52 6.26 -3.79 -12.36
N VAL A 53 7.13 -4.46 -11.59
CA VAL A 53 6.70 -5.35 -10.50
C VAL A 53 5.98 -4.57 -9.41
N ASP A 54 6.53 -3.42 -9.00
CA ASP A 54 5.90 -2.53 -8.03
C ASP A 54 4.53 -2.04 -8.52
N MET A 55 4.38 -1.73 -9.82
CA MET A 55 3.12 -1.29 -10.39
C MET A 55 2.07 -2.40 -10.35
N VAL A 56 2.43 -3.64 -10.67
CA VAL A 56 1.53 -4.81 -10.56
C VAL A 56 1.13 -5.03 -9.10
N HIS A 57 2.08 -4.96 -8.17
CA HIS A 57 1.79 -5.02 -6.74
C HIS A 57 0.78 -3.94 -6.31
N SER A 58 1.06 -2.70 -6.69
CA SER A 58 0.23 -1.54 -6.36
C SER A 58 -1.18 -1.64 -6.95
N LEU A 59 -1.32 -2.17 -8.17
CA LEU A 59 -2.62 -2.45 -8.77
C LEU A 59 -3.41 -3.47 -7.95
N ALA A 60 -2.82 -4.63 -7.65
CA ALA A 60 -3.49 -5.69 -6.90
C ALA A 60 -3.91 -5.24 -5.48
N THR A 61 -3.02 -4.53 -4.78
CA THR A 61 -3.30 -4.06 -3.42
C THR A 61 -4.28 -2.90 -3.41
N SER A 62 -4.13 -1.90 -4.27
CA SER A 62 -5.08 -0.78 -4.34
C SER A 62 -6.48 -1.23 -4.78
N SER A 63 -6.60 -2.18 -5.73
CA SER A 63 -7.90 -2.73 -6.10
C SER A 63 -8.61 -3.39 -4.92
N THR A 64 -7.91 -4.20 -4.15
CA THR A 64 -8.47 -4.86 -2.95
C THR A 64 -8.80 -3.84 -1.86
N ALA A 65 -7.95 -2.83 -1.66
CA ALA A 65 -8.17 -1.78 -0.67
C ALA A 65 -9.35 -0.86 -1.02
N LEU A 66 -9.49 -0.49 -2.30
CA LEU A 66 -10.63 0.28 -2.80
C LEU A 66 -11.93 -0.52 -2.69
N TYR A 67 -11.90 -1.82 -2.98
CA TYR A 67 -13.05 -2.71 -2.73
C TYR A 67 -13.41 -2.76 -1.24
N GLY A 68 -12.42 -2.91 -0.36
CA GLY A 68 -12.63 -2.85 1.09
C GLY A 68 -13.22 -1.52 1.55
N LEU A 69 -12.66 -0.40 1.08
CA LEU A 69 -13.14 0.95 1.37
C LEU A 69 -14.60 1.17 0.92
N ALA A 70 -14.94 0.74 -0.30
CA ALA A 70 -16.28 0.88 -0.84
C ALA A 70 -17.34 0.10 -0.04
N ASN A 71 -16.93 -0.98 0.63
CA ASN A 71 -17.81 -1.81 1.45
C ASN A 71 -17.73 -1.48 2.95
N MET A 72 -16.96 -0.48 3.38
CA MET A 72 -16.90 -0.14 4.80
C MET A 72 -18.25 0.37 5.30
N GLU A 73 -18.69 -0.19 6.42
CA GLU A 73 -19.95 0.15 7.08
C GLU A 73 -19.69 1.11 8.25
N ARG A 74 -20.73 1.83 8.68
CA ARG A 74 -20.63 2.67 9.90
C ARG A 74 -20.41 1.78 11.11
N HIS A 75 -19.48 2.17 11.98
CA HIS A 75 -19.17 1.42 13.21
C HIS A 75 -19.17 2.35 14.42
N PRO A 76 -19.83 1.99 15.54
CA PRO A 76 -19.97 2.88 16.70
C PRO A 76 -18.63 3.24 17.37
N LEU A 77 -17.63 2.36 17.29
CA LEU A 77 -16.32 2.55 17.95
C LEU A 77 -15.22 3.07 17.02
N HIS A 78 -15.36 2.86 15.70
CA HIS A 78 -14.28 3.12 14.72
C HIS A 78 -14.68 4.17 13.68
N GLY A 79 -15.91 4.68 13.76
CA GLY A 79 -16.56 5.51 12.73
C GLY A 79 -16.97 4.70 11.51
N ARG A 80 -16.00 3.98 10.92
CA ARG A 80 -16.19 3.02 9.83
C ARG A 80 -15.37 1.74 10.05
N ALA A 81 -15.89 0.61 9.61
CA ALA A 81 -15.21 -0.67 9.71
C ALA A 81 -15.48 -1.54 8.47
N LEU A 82 -14.56 -2.46 8.18
CA LEU A 82 -14.76 -3.49 7.18
C LEU A 82 -15.87 -4.47 7.62
N PRO A 83 -16.71 -4.96 6.70
CA PRO A 83 -17.58 -6.09 6.95
C PRO A 83 -16.79 -7.31 7.43
N ALA A 84 -17.42 -8.14 8.26
CA ALA A 84 -16.74 -9.28 8.91
C ALA A 84 -16.00 -10.21 7.93
N HIS A 85 -16.62 -10.51 6.78
CA HIS A 85 -16.03 -11.40 5.76
C HIS A 85 -14.80 -10.79 5.05
N LEU A 86 -14.71 -9.46 4.97
CA LEU A 86 -13.52 -8.77 4.44
C LEU A 86 -12.43 -8.63 5.50
N ALA A 87 -12.85 -8.38 6.74
CA ALA A 87 -11.97 -8.19 7.88
C ALA A 87 -11.42 -9.50 8.45
N SER A 88 -11.99 -10.66 8.14
CA SER A 88 -11.56 -11.95 8.69
C SER A 88 -10.13 -12.30 8.24
N GLY A 89 -9.42 -13.13 9.01
CA GLY A 89 -8.04 -13.50 8.67
C GLY A 89 -7.91 -14.27 7.35
N ARG A 90 -8.99 -14.89 6.87
CA ARG A 90 -9.07 -15.51 5.53
C ARG A 90 -9.70 -14.61 4.48
N GLY A 91 -10.22 -13.45 4.88
CA GLY A 91 -10.81 -12.45 4.01
C GLY A 91 -9.77 -11.86 3.04
N PRO A 92 -10.24 -11.30 1.91
CA PRO A 92 -9.35 -10.77 0.86
C PRO A 92 -8.42 -9.66 1.35
N VAL A 93 -8.86 -8.81 2.30
CA VAL A 93 -8.04 -7.72 2.85
C VAL A 93 -6.88 -8.25 3.70
N ALA A 94 -7.15 -9.21 4.59
CA ALA A 94 -6.09 -9.83 5.39
C ALA A 94 -5.11 -10.62 4.51
N LYS A 95 -5.63 -11.34 3.50
CA LYS A 95 -4.81 -12.04 2.50
C LYS A 95 -3.91 -11.07 1.71
N MET A 96 -4.43 -9.91 1.32
CA MET A 96 -3.64 -8.85 0.68
C MET A 96 -2.47 -8.42 1.56
N PHE A 97 -2.68 -8.16 2.86
CA PHE A 97 -1.60 -7.79 3.78
C PHE A 97 -0.50 -8.87 3.85
N ALA A 98 -0.89 -10.14 3.93
CA ALA A 98 0.03 -11.27 3.98
C ALA A 98 0.84 -11.41 2.69
N LEU A 99 0.20 -11.28 1.53
CA LEU A 99 0.90 -11.27 0.23
C LEU A 99 1.86 -10.08 0.11
N SER A 100 1.46 -8.89 0.59
CA SER A 100 2.34 -7.72 0.64
C SER A 100 3.58 -7.94 1.51
N LEU A 101 3.46 -8.60 2.67
CA LEU A 101 4.63 -8.96 3.48
C LEU A 101 5.61 -9.84 2.69
N GLY A 102 5.09 -10.80 1.93
CA GLY A 102 5.90 -11.63 1.04
C GLY A 102 6.62 -10.82 -0.03
N TYR A 103 5.91 -9.90 -0.68
CA TYR A 103 6.49 -8.96 -1.64
C TYR A 103 7.59 -8.10 -1.01
N PHE A 104 7.39 -7.52 0.17
CA PHE A 104 8.40 -6.71 0.86
C PHE A 104 9.65 -7.52 1.22
N ALA A 105 9.48 -8.78 1.64
CA ALA A 105 10.59 -9.68 1.90
C ALA A 105 11.38 -9.99 0.62
N ALA A 106 10.70 -10.26 -0.49
CA ALA A 106 11.34 -10.49 -1.78
C ALA A 106 12.11 -9.25 -2.27
N ASP A 107 11.54 -8.06 -2.13
CA ASP A 107 12.22 -6.80 -2.48
C ASP A 107 13.43 -6.53 -1.57
N PHE A 108 13.34 -6.80 -0.27
CA PHE A 108 14.48 -6.71 0.65
C PHE A 108 15.63 -7.63 0.21
N VAL A 109 15.33 -8.90 -0.08
CA VAL A 109 16.32 -9.86 -0.58
C VAL A 109 16.93 -9.38 -1.89
N LYS A 110 16.11 -8.88 -2.82
CA LYS A 110 16.57 -8.34 -4.10
C LYS A 110 17.52 -7.16 -3.90
N ILE A 111 17.20 -6.21 -3.01
CA ILE A 111 18.07 -5.08 -2.68
C ILE A 111 19.38 -5.57 -2.04
N ALA A 112 19.30 -6.52 -1.10
CA ALA A 112 20.47 -7.10 -0.47
C ALA A 112 21.39 -7.81 -1.49
N VAL A 113 20.82 -8.57 -2.44
CA VAL A 113 21.59 -9.22 -3.52
C VAL A 113 22.25 -8.18 -4.43
N ASP A 114 21.52 -7.14 -4.84
CA ASP A 114 22.10 -6.09 -5.70
C ASP A 114 23.27 -5.36 -4.99
N ILE A 115 23.15 -5.09 -3.68
CA ILE A 115 24.21 -4.42 -2.90
C ILE A 115 25.37 -5.37 -2.60
N LEU A 116 25.11 -6.50 -1.93
CA LEU A 116 26.13 -7.36 -1.35
C LEU A 116 26.82 -8.25 -2.38
N VAL A 117 26.09 -8.70 -3.41
CA VAL A 117 26.62 -9.63 -4.42
C VAL A 117 27.07 -8.89 -5.67
N ARG A 118 26.33 -7.85 -6.09
CA ARG A 118 26.61 -7.13 -7.35
C ARG A 118 27.32 -5.80 -7.16
N GLY A 119 27.49 -5.32 -5.93
CA GLY A 119 28.10 -4.02 -5.65
C GLY A 119 27.32 -2.85 -6.26
N LYS A 120 26.03 -3.02 -6.53
CA LYS A 120 25.16 -2.01 -7.16
C LYS A 120 24.17 -1.50 -6.13
N PHE A 121 24.15 -0.19 -5.91
CA PHE A 121 23.16 0.46 -5.07
C PHE A 121 21.97 0.89 -5.93
N PRO A 122 20.80 0.24 -5.82
CA PRO A 122 19.64 0.61 -6.64
C PRO A 122 19.21 2.06 -6.35
N ASN A 123 18.71 2.76 -7.36
CA ASN A 123 18.20 4.11 -7.14
C ASN A 123 17.08 4.10 -6.08
N LEU A 124 17.16 5.01 -5.11
CA LEU A 124 16.17 5.16 -4.02
C LEU A 124 16.03 3.95 -3.07
N TRP A 125 16.98 3.01 -3.06
CA TRP A 125 16.93 1.79 -2.23
C TRP A 125 16.60 2.08 -0.76
N ALA A 126 17.27 3.07 -0.14
CA ALA A 126 17.08 3.39 1.27
C ALA A 126 15.67 3.89 1.58
N GLY A 127 15.11 4.75 0.71
CA GLY A 127 13.74 5.25 0.85
C GLY A 127 12.72 4.13 0.69
N ARG A 128 12.96 3.19 -0.22
CA ARG A 128 12.12 2.00 -0.42
C ARG A 128 12.18 1.06 0.79
N LEU A 129 13.37 0.77 1.31
CA LEU A 129 13.52 -0.04 2.52
C LEU A 129 12.82 0.59 3.72
N ALA A 130 12.97 1.90 3.92
CA ALA A 130 12.27 2.61 4.98
C ALA A 130 10.75 2.49 4.81
N HIS A 131 10.23 2.67 3.59
CA HIS A 131 8.81 2.52 3.29
C HIS A 131 8.29 1.10 3.57
N HIS A 132 8.98 0.07 3.08
CA HIS A 132 8.62 -1.33 3.29
C HIS A 132 8.75 -1.74 4.75
N THR A 133 9.69 -1.17 5.51
CA THR A 133 9.80 -1.41 6.95
C THR A 133 8.59 -0.86 7.71
N VAL A 134 8.14 0.35 7.36
CA VAL A 134 6.92 0.95 7.92
C VAL A 134 5.69 0.12 7.58
N GLN A 135 5.56 -0.34 6.32
CA GLN A 135 4.45 -1.19 5.90
C GLN A 135 4.48 -2.58 6.55
N LEU A 136 5.67 -3.17 6.73
CA LEU A 136 5.85 -4.43 7.45
C LEU A 136 5.39 -4.30 8.91
N GLY A 137 5.82 -3.24 9.59
CA GLY A 137 5.39 -2.93 10.96
C GLY A 137 3.88 -2.68 11.07
N ALA A 138 3.27 -2.07 10.04
CA ALA A 138 1.83 -1.85 9.98
C ALA A 138 1.03 -3.13 9.73
N ASN A 139 1.50 -4.00 8.83
CA ASN A 139 0.82 -5.24 8.46
C ASN A 139 0.91 -6.31 9.54
N TRP A 140 2.02 -6.33 10.28
CA TRP A 140 2.30 -7.39 11.25
C TRP A 140 1.17 -7.57 12.29
N PRO A 141 0.68 -6.52 12.98
CA PRO A 141 -0.44 -6.68 13.90
C PRO A 141 -1.75 -7.10 13.23
N GLY A 142 -1.96 -6.71 11.97
CA GLY A 142 -3.15 -7.10 11.20
C GLY A 142 -3.20 -8.59 10.85
N ILE A 143 -2.07 -9.29 10.93
CA ILE A 143 -1.94 -10.71 10.55
C ILE A 143 -1.71 -11.57 11.79
N PHE A 144 -0.77 -11.19 12.66
CA PHE A 144 -0.27 -12.08 13.72
C PHE A 144 -0.81 -11.82 15.11
N CYS A 145 -1.61 -10.77 15.34
CA CYS A 145 -2.25 -10.55 16.64
C CYS A 145 -3.47 -11.46 16.88
N LYS A 146 -3.29 -12.77 16.74
CA LYS A 146 -4.31 -13.81 17.04
C LYS A 146 -4.69 -13.79 18.53
N GLY A 147 -5.95 -14.12 18.82
CA GLY A 147 -6.46 -14.26 20.20
C GLY A 147 -6.70 -12.94 20.94
N LYS A 148 -6.57 -11.80 20.24
CA LYS A 148 -6.97 -10.49 20.73
C LYS A 148 -8.48 -10.26 20.52
N PRO A 149 -9.10 -9.31 21.23
CA PRO A 149 -10.51 -8.99 21.04
C PRO A 149 -10.80 -8.75 19.55
N ARG A 150 -11.89 -9.34 19.03
CA ARG A 150 -12.30 -9.22 17.62
C ARG A 150 -12.29 -7.76 17.14
N GLU A 151 -12.73 -6.86 18.00
CA GLU A 151 -12.74 -5.40 17.77
C GLU A 151 -11.36 -4.81 17.49
N GLN A 152 -10.32 -5.30 18.16
CA GLN A 152 -8.95 -4.82 17.97
C GLN A 152 -8.47 -5.11 16.54
N THR A 153 -8.66 -6.36 16.10
CA THR A 153 -8.26 -6.82 14.76
C THR A 153 -9.09 -6.14 13.68
N LEU A 154 -10.40 -6.01 13.90
CA LEU A 154 -11.31 -5.30 13.01
C LEU A 154 -10.87 -3.85 12.81
N ALA A 155 -10.63 -3.12 13.91
CA ALA A 155 -10.20 -1.72 13.85
C ALA A 155 -8.87 -1.58 13.10
N TRP A 156 -7.88 -2.41 13.43
CA TRP A 156 -6.57 -2.34 12.80
C TRP A 156 -6.63 -2.65 11.31
N ARG A 157 -7.30 -3.74 10.91
CA ARG A 157 -7.46 -4.13 9.49
C ARG A 157 -8.25 -3.09 8.71
N SER A 158 -9.26 -2.44 9.32
CA SER A 158 -10.04 -1.38 8.68
C SER A 158 -9.21 -0.13 8.42
N VAL A 159 -8.49 0.35 9.43
CA VAL A 159 -7.57 1.50 9.29
C VAL A 159 -6.48 1.20 8.27
N LEU A 160 -5.90 0.00 8.32
CA LEU A 160 -4.84 -0.40 7.40
C LEU A 160 -5.36 -0.53 5.96
N CYS A 161 -6.57 -1.06 5.75
CA CYS A 161 -7.23 -1.08 4.44
C CYS A 161 -7.40 0.33 3.88
N MET A 162 -7.82 1.29 4.70
CA MET A 162 -7.92 2.70 4.31
C MET A 162 -6.54 3.26 3.92
N ALA A 163 -5.50 2.98 4.71
CA ALA A 163 -4.14 3.41 4.41
C ALA A 163 -3.62 2.81 3.09
N TYR A 164 -3.97 1.57 2.75
CA TYR A 164 -3.56 0.91 1.52
C TYR A 164 -4.10 1.53 0.22
N VAL A 165 -5.11 2.41 0.30
CA VAL A 165 -5.54 3.21 -0.85
C VAL A 165 -4.42 4.12 -1.37
N ALA A 166 -3.41 4.42 -0.54
CA ALA A 166 -2.18 5.11 -0.97
C ALA A 166 -1.45 4.44 -2.14
N GLU A 167 -1.64 3.13 -2.34
CA GLU A 167 -1.01 2.41 -3.45
C GLU A 167 -1.53 2.86 -4.82
N VAL A 168 -2.69 3.54 -4.89
CA VAL A 168 -3.14 4.20 -6.12
C VAL A 168 -2.08 5.18 -6.65
N SER A 169 -1.51 6.00 -5.77
CA SER A 169 -0.45 6.94 -6.19
C SER A 169 0.86 6.24 -6.57
N SER A 170 1.13 5.05 -6.02
CA SER A 170 2.29 4.24 -6.40
C SER A 170 2.20 3.83 -7.87
N ILE A 171 1.01 3.49 -8.39
CA ILE A 171 0.79 3.18 -9.81
C ILE A 171 1.25 4.36 -10.70
N PHE A 172 0.76 5.56 -10.41
CA PHE A 172 1.12 6.75 -11.19
C PHE A 172 2.59 7.15 -11.01
N LEU A 173 3.19 6.86 -9.86
CA LEU A 173 4.61 7.09 -9.62
C LEU A 173 5.46 6.20 -10.53
N ARG A 174 5.16 4.90 -10.57
CA ARG A 174 5.82 3.94 -11.46
C ARG A 174 5.60 4.26 -12.93
N MET A 175 4.37 4.64 -13.30
CA MET A 175 4.06 5.11 -14.64
C MET A 175 4.88 6.35 -15.03
N SER A 176 5.05 7.32 -14.12
CA SER A 176 5.89 8.51 -14.36
C SER A 176 7.35 8.13 -14.62
N ASN A 177 7.90 7.18 -13.86
CA ASN A 177 9.26 6.69 -14.07
C ASN A 177 9.40 5.99 -15.44
N LEU A 178 8.46 5.10 -15.77
CA LEU A 178 8.46 4.38 -17.05
C LEU A 178 8.37 5.34 -18.25
N VAL A 179 7.54 6.38 -18.18
CA VAL A 179 7.44 7.40 -19.26
C VAL A 179 8.75 8.19 -19.39
N ARG A 180 9.43 8.51 -18.28
CA ARG A 180 10.73 9.21 -18.32
C ARG A 180 11.83 8.35 -18.94
N GLN A 181 11.81 7.05 -18.68
CA GLN A 181 12.79 6.09 -19.20
C GLN A 181 12.47 5.56 -20.60
N GLY A 182 11.24 5.74 -21.10
CA GLY A 182 10.77 5.22 -22.39
C GLY A 182 11.58 5.72 -23.61
N PRO A 183 11.37 5.16 -24.81
CA PRO A 183 12.04 5.62 -26.03
C PRO A 183 11.64 7.06 -26.40
N PRO A 184 12.43 7.79 -27.23
CA PRO A 184 12.19 9.20 -27.57
C PRO A 184 10.75 9.51 -28.00
N GLY A 185 10.10 8.62 -28.77
CA GLY A 185 8.70 8.79 -29.20
C GLY A 185 7.65 8.74 -28.09
N VAL A 186 7.94 8.09 -26.96
CA VAL A 186 7.05 7.99 -25.78
C VAL A 186 7.35 9.11 -24.77
N ARG A 187 8.46 9.83 -24.91
CA ARG A 187 8.86 10.96 -24.03
C ARG A 187 8.14 12.27 -24.35
N GLY A 188 7.02 12.21 -25.09
CA GLY A 188 6.24 13.39 -25.46
C GLY A 188 5.95 14.27 -24.25
N LEU A 189 6.23 15.57 -24.38
CA LEU A 189 6.10 16.53 -23.27
C LEU A 189 4.68 16.53 -22.68
N ARG A 190 3.65 16.46 -23.54
CA ARG A 190 2.24 16.39 -23.13
C ARG A 190 1.94 15.15 -22.29
N LEU A 191 2.43 13.97 -22.69
CA LEU A 191 2.23 12.74 -21.93
C LEU A 191 2.93 12.81 -20.57
N ARG A 192 4.17 13.33 -20.54
CA ARG A 192 4.91 13.54 -19.28
C ARG A 192 4.19 14.50 -18.34
N GLN A 193 3.65 15.59 -18.86
CA GLN A 193 2.85 16.54 -18.09
C GLN A 193 1.59 15.88 -17.54
N ALA A 194 0.82 15.20 -18.39
CA ALA A 194 -0.39 14.49 -17.99
C ALA A 194 -0.12 13.47 -16.88
N VAL A 195 0.91 12.63 -17.03
CA VAL A 195 1.28 11.62 -16.03
C VAL A 195 1.80 12.27 -14.74
N ASN A 196 2.59 13.34 -14.82
CA ASN A 196 3.05 14.06 -13.62
C ASN A 196 1.89 14.71 -12.86
N TRP A 197 0.91 15.30 -13.54
CA TRP A 197 -0.28 15.87 -12.88
C TRP A 197 -1.21 14.80 -12.34
N ALA A 198 -1.39 13.68 -13.04
CA ALA A 198 -2.10 12.51 -12.52
C ALA A 198 -1.42 11.96 -11.25
N LEU A 199 -0.08 11.93 -11.23
CA LEU A 199 0.69 11.59 -10.03
C LEU A 199 0.45 12.61 -8.90
N VAL A 200 0.50 13.92 -9.16
CA VAL A 200 0.19 14.94 -8.14
C VAL A 200 -1.21 14.73 -7.55
N ALA A 201 -2.22 14.60 -8.41
CA ALA A 201 -3.62 14.46 -8.00
C ALA A 201 -3.84 13.16 -7.21
N SER A 202 -3.35 12.03 -7.72
CA SER A 202 -3.47 10.73 -7.03
C SER A 202 -2.71 10.71 -5.71
N PHE A 203 -1.52 11.30 -5.63
CA PHE A 203 -0.74 11.38 -4.39
C PHE A 203 -1.42 12.27 -3.35
N PHE A 204 -1.94 13.44 -3.75
CA PHE A 204 -2.70 14.30 -2.86
C PHE A 204 -3.93 13.59 -2.30
N GLY A 205 -4.76 13.00 -3.18
CA GLY A 205 -5.98 12.31 -2.76
C GLY A 205 -5.70 11.09 -1.88
N SER A 206 -4.84 10.18 -2.34
CA SER A 206 -4.64 8.87 -1.68
C SER A 206 -3.67 8.88 -0.50
N ARG A 207 -2.73 9.83 -0.43
CA ARG A 207 -1.70 9.88 0.64
C ARG A 207 -1.76 11.12 1.52
N ILE A 208 -2.37 12.22 1.11
CA ILE A 208 -2.55 13.39 1.99
C ILE A 208 -3.93 13.36 2.60
N VAL A 209 -4.97 13.44 1.77
CA VAL A 209 -6.36 13.48 2.22
C VAL A 209 -6.76 12.15 2.86
N ASN A 210 -6.60 11.03 2.15
CA ASN A 210 -6.98 9.72 2.64
C ASN A 210 -6.20 9.26 3.89
N PHE A 211 -4.91 9.58 4.02
CA PHE A 211 -4.17 9.29 5.25
C PHE A 211 -4.68 10.10 6.44
N ALA A 212 -5.05 11.36 6.26
CA ALA A 212 -5.66 12.14 7.34
C ALA A 212 -6.96 11.49 7.83
N PHE A 213 -7.78 10.94 6.92
CA PHE A 213 -8.94 10.13 7.27
C PHE A 213 -8.56 8.83 7.99
N ALA A 214 -7.55 8.09 7.51
CA ALA A 214 -7.07 6.87 8.18
C ALA A 214 -6.57 7.16 9.61
N ILE A 215 -5.88 8.29 9.80
CA ILE A 215 -5.43 8.76 11.12
C ILE A 215 -6.62 9.08 12.01
N ALA A 216 -7.62 9.80 11.51
CA ALA A 216 -8.83 10.09 12.28
C ALA A 216 -9.55 8.80 12.72
N MET A 217 -9.69 7.83 11.81
CA MET A 217 -10.25 6.50 12.14
C MET A 217 -9.41 5.77 13.20
N PHE A 218 -8.08 5.84 13.11
CA PHE A 218 -7.19 5.22 14.09
C PHE A 218 -7.28 5.86 15.48
N LEU A 219 -7.38 7.18 15.54
CA LEU A 219 -7.57 7.91 16.80
C LEU A 219 -8.91 7.53 17.45
N GLN A 220 -9.96 7.32 16.65
CA GLN A 220 -11.26 6.84 17.15
C GLN A 220 -11.17 5.41 17.70
N ALA A 221 -10.34 4.55 17.11
CA ALA A 221 -10.12 3.18 17.57
C ALA A 221 -9.34 3.06 18.90
N LYS A 222 -8.87 4.16 19.48
CA LYS A 222 -8.12 4.17 20.76
C LYS A 222 -8.78 3.33 21.88
N PRO A 223 -10.10 3.34 22.11
CA PRO A 223 -10.73 2.57 23.19
C PRO A 223 -10.59 1.05 23.05
N VAL A 224 -10.36 0.52 21.85
CA VAL A 224 -10.27 -0.93 21.60
C VAL A 224 -8.83 -1.42 21.39
N LEU A 225 -7.87 -0.50 21.28
CA LEU A 225 -6.47 -0.82 21.01
C LEU A 225 -5.66 -0.84 22.32
N PRO A 226 -4.87 -1.89 22.58
CA PRO A 226 -3.92 -1.90 23.68
C PRO A 226 -2.96 -0.69 23.60
N PRO A 227 -2.58 -0.05 24.72
CA PRO A 227 -1.76 1.16 24.70
C PRO A 227 -0.44 1.02 23.91
N THR A 228 0.21 -0.14 23.99
CA THR A 228 1.43 -0.44 23.23
C THR A 228 1.18 -0.45 21.73
N LEU A 229 0.10 -1.10 21.28
CA LEU A 229 -0.27 -1.14 19.87
C LEU A 229 -0.72 0.23 19.36
N PHE A 230 -1.44 0.98 20.19
CA PHE A 230 -1.84 2.35 19.86
C PHE A 230 -0.62 3.26 19.65
N ARG A 231 0.37 3.22 20.56
CA ARG A 231 1.61 4.00 20.42
C ARG A 231 2.40 3.61 19.17
N LEU A 232 2.52 2.30 18.90
CA LEU A 232 3.17 1.81 17.69
C LEU A 232 2.45 2.31 16.43
N GLY A 233 1.13 2.14 16.35
CA GLY A 233 0.34 2.60 15.21
C GLY A 233 0.40 4.11 15.03
N ALA A 234 0.38 4.89 16.11
CA ALA A 234 0.54 6.34 16.06
C ALA A 234 1.90 6.74 15.48
N ALA A 235 3.00 6.09 15.93
CA ALA A 235 4.33 6.34 15.39
C ALA A 235 4.44 5.98 13.90
N VAL A 236 3.87 4.83 13.50
CA VAL A 236 3.83 4.35 12.11
C VAL A 236 3.05 5.33 11.23
N GLN A 237 1.87 5.78 11.67
CA GLN A 237 1.04 6.69 10.89
C GLN A 237 1.62 8.09 10.80
N ALA A 238 2.16 8.63 11.90
CA ALA A 238 2.84 9.92 11.89
C ALA A 238 4.05 9.88 10.93
N SER A 239 4.85 8.81 10.98
CA SER A 239 5.99 8.62 10.07
C SER A 239 5.54 8.49 8.62
N GLY A 240 4.49 7.70 8.36
CA GLY A 240 3.92 7.53 7.03
C GLY A 240 3.35 8.83 6.44
N TYR A 241 2.69 9.64 7.26
CA TYR A 241 2.16 10.94 6.84
C TYR A 241 3.28 11.95 6.59
N ALA A 242 4.28 12.03 7.48
CA ALA A 242 5.43 12.91 7.30
C ALA A 242 6.21 12.58 6.02
N LEU A 243 6.48 11.29 5.77
CA LEU A 243 7.09 10.83 4.53
C LEU A 243 6.24 11.23 3.32
N SER A 244 4.92 11.01 3.38
CA SER A 244 4.01 11.37 2.29
C SER A 244 4.01 12.87 2.00
N ALA A 245 3.99 13.73 3.02
CA ALA A 245 4.05 15.18 2.84
C ALA A 245 5.35 15.62 2.13
N VAL A 246 6.51 15.09 2.55
CA VAL A 246 7.80 15.38 1.92
C VAL A 246 7.83 14.94 0.46
N TRP A 247 7.33 13.73 0.16
CA TRP A 247 7.24 13.22 -1.20
C TRP A 247 6.29 14.04 -2.07
N PHE A 248 5.14 14.43 -1.53
CA PHE A 248 4.18 15.26 -2.24
C PHE A 248 4.79 16.60 -2.67
N THR A 249 5.51 17.29 -1.77
CA THR A 249 6.21 18.54 -2.12
C THR A 249 7.22 18.33 -3.25
N LYS A 250 7.97 17.23 -3.23
CA LYS A 250 8.93 16.91 -4.30
C LYS A 250 8.22 16.66 -5.63
N ILE A 251 7.15 15.87 -5.63
CA ILE A 251 6.35 15.55 -6.82
C ILE A 251 5.75 16.81 -7.42
N LEU A 252 5.14 17.67 -6.60
CA LEU A 252 4.55 18.93 -7.04
C LEU A 252 5.59 19.85 -7.70
N ARG A 253 6.78 19.98 -7.11
CA ARG A 253 7.88 20.75 -7.70
C ARG A 253 8.29 20.20 -9.07
N ILE A 254 8.32 18.88 -9.25
CA ILE A 254 8.66 18.25 -10.54
C ILE A 254 7.57 18.54 -11.58
N ALA A 255 6.29 18.43 -11.22
CA ALA A 255 5.17 18.71 -12.11
C ALA A 255 5.15 20.17 -12.57
N LEU A 256 5.36 21.11 -11.64
CA LEU A 256 5.47 22.54 -11.94
C LEU A 256 6.63 22.82 -12.90
N LYS A 257 7.83 22.32 -12.62
CA LYS A 257 9.01 22.48 -13.50
C LYS A 257 8.75 21.94 -14.91
N THR A 258 8.12 20.76 -15.01
CA THR A 258 7.79 20.14 -16.32
C THR A 258 6.78 20.97 -17.10
N THR A 259 5.90 21.70 -16.40
CA THR A 259 4.93 22.61 -17.02
C THR A 259 5.62 23.88 -17.52
N SER A 260 6.50 24.48 -16.72
CA SER A 260 7.25 25.69 -17.09
C SER A 260 8.19 25.48 -18.27
N GLN A 261 8.79 24.30 -18.42
CA GLN A 261 9.63 23.98 -19.59
C GLN A 261 8.86 23.97 -20.92
N ALA A 262 7.53 23.80 -20.89
CA ALA A 262 6.69 23.93 -22.08
C ALA A 262 6.28 25.38 -22.37
N MET A 263 6.42 26.29 -21.40
CA MET A 263 6.10 27.71 -21.50
C MET A 263 7.31 28.58 -21.84
N VAL A 264 8.44 28.00 -22.26
CA VAL A 264 9.45 28.78 -23.01
C VAL A 264 9.06 28.62 -24.47
N PRO A 265 8.32 29.57 -25.08
CA PRO A 265 8.20 29.59 -26.52
C PRO A 265 9.62 29.80 -27.05
N SER A 266 9.95 29.19 -28.19
CA SER A 266 10.97 29.81 -29.03
C SER A 266 10.51 31.25 -29.25
N ILE A 267 11.17 32.20 -28.61
CA ILE A 267 11.23 33.54 -29.14
C ILE A 267 12.05 33.33 -30.41
N GLU A 268 11.34 33.14 -31.53
CA GLU A 268 11.91 33.34 -32.85
C GLU A 268 12.46 34.78 -32.85
N CYS A 269 13.78 34.87 -32.98
CA CYS A 269 14.42 36.01 -33.62
C CYS A 269 14.89 35.52 -34.99
#